data_AF-A0AAU1G2P0-F1
#
_entry.id   AF-A0AAU1G2P0-F1
#
_cell.length_a   1.000
_cell.length_b   1.000
_cell.length_c   1.000
_cell.angle_alpha   90.00
_cell.angle_beta   90.00
_cell.angle_gamma   90.00
#
_symmetry.space_group_name_H-M   'P 1'
#
loop_
_entity.id
_entity.type
_entity.pdbx_description
1 polymer ?
#
loop_
_entity_poly.entity_id
_entity_poly.type
_entity_poly.pdbx_seq_one_letter_code
_entity_poly.pdbx_strand_id
1 'polypeptide(L)'
;MLRSDDYAVVQGFVAAGTGVALVPRLALGAPRKDLVVRPLEGPPLAREISVAVLRPTASRSAHDLVAALTSQASRITAQWARSVLSG
;
A
#
# COMPACT_ATOMS: atom_id res chain seq x y z
N MET A 1 20.66 3.63 9.67
CA MET A 1 19.36 3.05 9.24
C MET A 1 18.64 4.09 8.40
N LEU A 2 18.33 3.80 7.14
CA LEU A 2 17.57 4.71 6.27
C LEU A 2 16.08 4.61 6.61
N ARG A 3 15.39 5.75 6.68
CA ARG A 3 13.94 5.84 6.78
C ARG A 3 13.46 6.87 5.78
N SER A 4 12.53 6.48 4.91
CA SER A 4 11.92 7.35 3.92
C SER A 4 10.48 6.90 3.70
N ASP A 5 9.57 7.86 3.55
CA ASP A 5 8.19 7.61 3.16
C ASP A 5 8.03 7.63 1.62
N ASP A 6 9.09 7.96 0.89
CA ASP A 6 9.19 7.81 -0.56
C ASP A 6 9.75 6.42 -0.91
N TYR A 7 8.88 5.57 -1.45
CA TYR A 7 9.21 4.19 -1.78
C TYR A 7 10.05 4.03 -3.05
N ALA A 8 10.09 5.03 -3.94
CA ALA A 8 11.01 5.01 -5.08
C ALA A 8 12.45 5.21 -4.60
N VAL A 9 12.66 6.10 -3.63
CA VAL A 9 13.96 6.28 -2.96
C VAL A 9 14.38 5.00 -2.27
N VAL A 10 13.50 4.39 -1.46
CA VAL A 10 13.78 3.11 -0.78
C VAL A 10 14.22 2.02 -1.77
N GLN A 11 13.50 1.87 -2.89
CA GLN A 11 13.87 0.90 -3.92
C GLN A 11 15.24 1.19 -4.55
N GLY A 12 15.59 2.46 -4.76
CA GLY A 12 16.93 2.85 -5.23
C GLY A 12 18.05 2.42 -4.28
N PHE A 13 17.86 2.60 -2.97
CA PHE A 13 18.85 2.18 -1.97
C PHE A 13 19.00 0.66 -1.87
N VAL A 14 17.89 -0.08 -1.96
CA VAL A 14 17.93 -1.56 -2.01
C VAL A 14 18.63 -2.03 -3.29
N ALA A 15 18.31 -1.43 -4.45
CA ALA A 15 18.94 -1.76 -5.73
C ALA A 15 20.45 -1.44 -5.73
N ALA A 16 20.88 -0.43 -5.00
CA ALA A 16 22.29 -0.11 -4.80
C ALA A 16 23.02 -1.08 -3.84
N GLY A 17 22.35 -2.11 -3.31
CA GLY A 17 22.94 -3.10 -2.42
C GLY A 17 23.15 -2.62 -0.98
N THR A 18 22.52 -1.52 -0.57
CA THR A 18 22.71 -0.96 0.78
C THR A 18 22.00 -1.77 1.88
N GLY A 19 21.05 -2.63 1.50
CA GLY A 19 20.34 -3.52 2.43
C GLY A 19 19.00 -4.02 1.91
N VAL A 20 18.12 -4.46 2.82
CA VAL A 20 16.73 -4.85 2.54
C VAL A 20 15.74 -3.86 3.16
N ALA A 21 14.52 -3.81 2.64
CA ALA A 21 13.47 -2.93 3.15
C ALA A 21 12.15 -3.68 3.33
N LEU A 22 11.40 -3.30 4.38
CA LEU A 22 10.00 -3.66 4.55
C LEU A 22 9.14 -2.51 4.04
N VAL A 23 8.24 -2.81 3.11
CA VAL A 23 7.33 -1.82 2.52
C VAL A 23 5.89 -2.31 2.60
N PRO A 24 4.90 -1.44 2.91
CA PRO A 24 3.50 -1.83 2.83
C PRO A 24 3.16 -2.22 1.39
N ARG A 25 2.37 -3.29 1.22
CA ARG A 25 1.98 -3.77 -0.12
C ARG A 25 1.34 -2.70 -0.99
N LEU A 26 0.53 -1.80 -0.40
CA LEU A 26 -0.09 -0.69 -1.12
C LEU A 26 0.92 0.30 -1.70
N ALA A 27 2.06 0.44 -1.04
CA ALA A 27 3.11 1.40 -1.34
C ALA A 27 4.20 0.83 -2.28
N LEU A 28 4.17 -0.47 -2.56
CA LEU A 28 5.14 -1.14 -3.41
C LEU A 28 5.09 -0.61 -4.86
N GLY A 29 3.91 -0.18 -5.33
CA GLY A 29 3.72 0.32 -6.69
C GLY A 29 4.12 -0.70 -7.74
N ALA A 30 4.81 -0.24 -8.79
CA ALA A 30 5.52 -1.11 -9.73
C ALA A 30 6.97 -1.29 -9.23
N PRO A 31 7.34 -2.47 -8.71
CA PRO A 31 8.72 -2.70 -8.27
C PRO A 31 9.69 -2.54 -9.44
N ARG A 32 10.89 -2.02 -9.15
CA ARG A 32 11.98 -2.11 -10.12
C ARG A 32 12.24 -3.58 -10.48
N LYS A 33 12.54 -3.83 -11.77
CA LYS A 33 12.71 -5.18 -12.31
C LYS A 33 13.96 -5.91 -11.78
N ASP A 34 14.91 -5.16 -11.22
CA ASP A 34 16.14 -5.66 -10.62
C ASP A 34 15.98 -6.00 -9.12
N LEU A 35 14.76 -5.87 -8.57
CA LEU A 35 14.46 -6.20 -7.18
C LEU A 35 13.61 -7.46 -7.06
N VAL A 36 13.94 -8.28 -6.07
CA VAL A 36 13.11 -9.42 -5.65
C VAL A 36 12.20 -8.97 -4.51
N VAL A 37 10.90 -9.14 -4.68
CA VAL A 37 9.90 -8.89 -3.62
C VAL A 37 9.47 -10.22 -3.02
N ARG A 38 9.48 -10.32 -1.69
CA ARG A 38 9.05 -11.51 -0.96
C ARG A 38 7.95 -11.15 0.03
N PRO A 39 6.90 -11.97 0.15
CA PRO A 39 5.93 -11.82 1.24
C PRO A 39 6.63 -12.07 2.58
N LEU A 40 6.20 -11.35 3.62
CA LEU A 40 6.65 -11.57 4.98
C LEU A 40 5.79 -12.66 5.63
N GLU A 41 6.42 -13.67 6.22
CA GLU A 41 5.73 -14.71 6.99
C GLU A 41 5.30 -14.19 8.37
N GLY A 42 4.23 -14.78 8.91
CA GLY A 42 3.66 -14.39 10.20
C GLY A 42 2.45 -13.46 10.11
N PRO A 43 1.98 -12.91 11.24
CA PRO A 43 0.82 -12.04 11.26
C PRO A 43 1.02 -10.82 10.35
N PRO A 44 0.03 -10.47 9.50
CA PRO A 44 0.18 -9.35 8.60
C PRO A 44 0.36 -8.05 9.39
N LEU A 45 1.35 -7.25 9.00
CA LEU A 45 1.48 -5.87 9.47
C LEU A 45 0.32 -5.07 8.88
N ALA A 46 -0.73 -4.87 9.68
CA ALA A 46 -1.93 -4.16 9.28
C ALA A 46 -1.68 -2.65 9.31
N ARG A 47 -2.07 -1.96 8.22
CA ARG A 47 -2.17 -0.50 8.16
C ARG A 47 -3.64 -0.15 8.04
N GLU A 48 -4.14 0.64 8.97
CA GLU A 48 -5.47 1.26 8.84
C GLU A 48 -5.36 2.50 7.94
N ILE A 49 -6.25 2.59 6.95
CA ILE A 49 -6.35 3.74 6.04
C ILE A 49 -7.80 4.19 6.08
N SER A 50 -7.99 5.45 6.47
CA SER A 50 -9.30 6.04 6.70
C SER A 50 -9.48 7.31 5.87
N VAL A 51 -10.72 7.60 5.51
CA VAL A 51 -11.09 8.83 4.81
C VAL A 51 -11.92 9.69 5.77
N ALA A 52 -11.51 10.95 5.95
CA ALA A 52 -12.23 11.91 6.78
C ALA A 52 -12.83 12.99 5.88
N VAL A 53 -14.10 13.31 6.12
CA VAL A 53 -14.82 14.40 5.43
C VAL A 53 -15.51 15.30 6.44
N LEU A 54 -15.47 16.61 6.19
CA LEU A 54 -16.08 17.61 7.05
C LEU A 54 -17.61 17.57 6.87
N ARG A 55 -18.31 17.02 7.86
CA ARG A 55 -19.75 16.70 7.78
C ARG A 55 -20.66 17.90 7.40
N PRO A 56 -20.46 19.13 7.93
CA PRO A 56 -21.34 20.26 7.62
C PRO A 56 -21.22 20.81 6.20
N THR A 57 -20.10 20.55 5.51
CA THR A 57 -19.76 21.21 4.24
C THR A 57 -19.42 20.23 3.11
N ALA A 58 -19.52 18.92 3.36
CA ALA A 58 -19.21 17.91 2.35
C ALA A 58 -20.16 18.01 1.17
N SER A 59 -19.63 18.34 0.00
CA SER A 59 -20.38 18.39 -1.26
C SER A 59 -20.81 16.99 -1.71
N ARG A 60 -21.73 16.91 -2.68
CA ARG A 60 -22.09 15.65 -3.33
C ARG A 60 -20.86 14.94 -3.91
N SER A 61 -19.99 15.69 -4.59
CA SER A 61 -18.75 15.16 -5.17
C SER A 61 -17.81 14.57 -4.10
N ALA A 62 -17.76 15.16 -2.89
CA ALA A 62 -16.98 14.59 -1.80
C ALA A 62 -17.53 13.23 -1.35
N HIS A 63 -18.85 13.08 -1.25
CA HIS A 63 -19.50 11.81 -0.94
C HIS A 63 -19.27 10.77 -2.05
N ASP A 64 -19.40 11.17 -3.31
CA ASP A 64 -19.16 10.31 -4.46
C ASP A 64 -17.70 9.82 -4.48
N LEU A 65 -16.74 10.69 -4.13
CA LEU A 65 -15.33 10.33 -3.98
C LEU A 65 -15.10 9.34 -2.83
N VAL A 66 -15.70 9.55 -1.66
CA VAL A 66 -15.60 8.61 -0.53
C VAL A 66 -16.12 7.24 -0.95
N ALA A 67 -17.29 7.18 -1.60
CA ALA A 67 -17.87 5.94 -2.09
C ALA A 67 -16.93 5.23 -3.10
N ALA A 68 -16.34 5.99 -4.02
CA ALA A 68 -15.39 5.46 -4.99
C ALA A 68 -14.12 4.90 -4.30
N LEU A 69 -13.56 5.63 -3.33
CA LEU A 69 -12.37 5.21 -2.57
C LEU A 69 -12.66 3.93 -1.77
N THR A 70 -13.79 3.86 -1.07
CA THR A 70 -14.21 2.66 -0.32
C THR A 70 -14.39 1.46 -1.24
N SER A 71 -15.01 1.66 -2.42
CA SER A 71 -15.15 0.61 -3.42
C SER A 71 -13.79 0.09 -3.92
N GLN A 72 -12.81 0.97 -4.17
CA GLN A 72 -11.44 0.53 -4.52
C GLN A 72 -10.79 -0.26 -3.39
N ALA A 73 -10.89 0.26 -2.15
CA ALA A 73 -10.29 -0.38 -1.00
C ALA A 73 -10.80 -1.81 -0.82
N SER A 74 -12.12 -2.03 -0.94
CA SER A 74 -12.70 -3.38 -0.90
C SER A 74 -12.15 -4.31 -1.99
N ARG A 75 -11.97 -3.80 -3.22
CA ARG A 75 -11.40 -4.60 -4.32
C ARG A 75 -9.95 -5.00 -4.07
N ILE A 76 -9.13 -4.05 -3.62
CA ILE A 76 -7.72 -4.27 -3.31
C ILE A 76 -7.60 -5.30 -2.18
N THR A 77 -8.34 -5.13 -1.09
CA THR A 77 -8.33 -6.06 0.04
C THR A 77 -8.78 -7.47 -0.37
N ALA A 78 -9.83 -7.58 -1.18
CA ALA A 78 -10.30 -8.88 -1.67
C ALA A 78 -9.29 -9.56 -2.61
N GLN A 79 -8.62 -8.80 -3.48
CA GLN A 79 -7.55 -9.33 -4.34
C GLN A 79 -6.37 -9.85 -3.52
N TRP A 80 -5.99 -9.12 -2.47
CA TRP A 80 -4.90 -9.52 -1.60
C TRP A 80 -5.23 -10.75 -0.77
N ALA A 81 -6.44 -10.84 -0.21
CA ALA A 81 -6.91 -12.02 0.49
C ALA A 81 -6.83 -13.27 -0.41
N ARG A 82 -7.25 -13.16 -1.67
CA ARG A 82 -7.12 -14.26 -2.64
C ARG A 82 -5.67 -14.65 -2.91
N SER A 83 -4.77 -13.69 -3.05
CA SER A 83 -3.34 -13.99 -3.30
C SER A 83 -2.62 -14.67 -2.14
N VAL A 84 -3.10 -14.48 -0.90
CA VAL A 84 -2.56 -15.17 0.27
C VAL A 84 -3.03 -16.63 0.30
N LEU A 85 -4.23 -16.92 -0.21
CA LEU A 85 -4.78 -18.29 -0.24
C LEU A 85 -4.20 -19.16 -1.36
N SER A 86 -3.46 -18.57 -2.30
CA SER A 86 -2.94 -19.24 -3.51
C SER A 86 -1.43 -19.52 -3.49
N GLY A 87 -0.73 -19.17 -2.41
CA GLY A 87 0.71 -19.43 -2.22
C GLY A 87 0.94 -20.28 -0.99
#